data_AF-A0A7S0R447-F1
#
_entry.id   AF-A0A7S0R447-F1
#
_cell.length_a   1.000
_cell.length_b   1.000
_cell.length_c   1.000
_cell.angle_alpha   90.00
_cell.angle_beta   90.00
_cell.angle_gamma   90.00
#
_symmetry.space_group_name_H-M   'P 1'
#
loop_
_entity.id
_entity.type
_entity.pdbx_description
1 polymer ?
#
loop_
_entity_poly.entity_id
_entity_poly.type
_entity_poly.pdbx_seq_one_letter_code
_entity_poly.pdbx_strand_id
1 'polypeptide(L)'
;ARVEQELVAMFRALNETKEELEYYKACHSESRKEEFVWEEAFTRLADQEGEPRLFFLGFGDGKHIPKFLRSKESRIENQQLTKRETELMIKEIWRAKKEADDAAKKEEGGKRTDLKNFIYTYLAQTYKTPDAITAVAYNLLWGVKRYEYDADIELFMNVLMDEVDEDVYHDQVKLMDDFLFLLRALDERTNGRVLGAITLADFEGLLHEFFYSKTDEQVADMVEAAEEDLRVKAPEQFDQKVVAYEYLFEEDENFDQGPFAECVRDQHLAARTQFVEEVRRGLMAATGGTKPVSLSVAQEILLSVDPSMKPKLMYEYLARGFRVSMNTLHEKIGDEAKPLEIPLGTFVKHLRMGVILQKGRQDGGKGDKGGKGGKGGKGPVKRRNSFVLAVQALKQYKGEESDDDDMPAGAKKEGKKGKKGK
;
A
#
# COMPACT_ATOMS: atom_id res chain seq x y z
N ALA A 1 16.82 42.23 -9.19
CA ALA A 1 16.92 43.37 -10.14
C ALA A 1 16.75 42.95 -11.61
N ARG A 2 17.78 42.44 -12.31
CA ARG A 2 17.68 42.11 -13.75
C ARG A 2 16.78 40.90 -14.04
N VAL A 3 16.92 39.83 -13.25
CA VAL A 3 16.05 38.64 -13.31
C VAL A 3 14.59 39.01 -12.98
N GLU A 4 14.36 39.91 -12.02
CA GLU A 4 13.02 40.42 -11.70
C GLU A 4 12.40 41.25 -12.84
N GLN A 5 13.19 42.05 -13.56
CA GLN A 5 12.70 42.82 -14.70
C GLN A 5 12.36 41.92 -15.89
N GLU A 6 13.16 40.89 -16.15
CA GLU A 6 12.88 39.89 -17.18
C GLU A 6 11.63 39.06 -16.81
N LEU A 7 11.45 38.67 -15.55
CA LEU A 7 10.25 37.98 -15.06
C LEU A 7 8.99 38.84 -15.15
N VAL A 8 9.03 40.11 -14.73
CA VAL A 8 7.88 41.03 -14.82
C VAL A 8 7.46 41.27 -16.28
N ALA A 9 8.43 41.33 -17.21
CA ALA A 9 8.13 41.42 -18.64
C ALA A 9 7.53 40.13 -19.20
N MET A 10 7.99 38.97 -18.71
CA MET A 10 7.52 37.64 -19.14
C MET A 10 6.09 37.34 -18.66
N PHE A 11 5.77 37.63 -17.39
CA PHE A 11 4.41 37.46 -16.83
C PHE A 11 3.39 38.40 -17.49
N ARG A 12 3.81 39.63 -17.85
CA ARG A 12 2.97 40.55 -18.64
C ARG A 12 2.67 40.04 -20.05
N ALA A 13 3.55 39.23 -20.64
CA ALA A 13 3.36 38.66 -21.97
C ALA A 13 2.46 37.42 -21.97
N LEU A 14 2.25 36.79 -20.80
CA LEU A 14 1.50 35.53 -20.63
C LEU A 14 0.07 35.70 -20.09
N ASN A 15 -0.40 36.94 -19.84
CA ASN A 15 -1.71 37.20 -19.22
C ASN A 15 -1.94 36.48 -17.86
N GLU A 16 -0.86 36.11 -17.17
CA GLU A 16 -0.90 35.47 -15.85
C GLU A 16 -1.13 36.50 -14.73
N THR A 17 -1.80 36.09 -13.65
CA THR A 17 -2.28 37.01 -12.61
C THR A 17 -1.15 37.51 -11.70
N LYS A 18 -1.35 38.69 -11.11
CA LYS A 18 -0.42 39.30 -10.12
C LYS A 18 -0.12 38.38 -8.93
N GLU A 19 -1.03 37.47 -8.60
CA GLU A 19 -0.91 36.48 -7.52
C GLU A 19 0.20 35.45 -7.78
N GLU A 20 0.41 35.06 -9.03
CA GLU A 20 1.45 34.09 -9.40
C GLU A 20 2.87 34.66 -9.25
N LEU A 21 3.02 35.93 -9.62
CA LEU A 21 4.28 36.66 -9.42
C LEU A 21 4.57 36.83 -7.92
N GLU A 22 3.54 37.04 -7.09
CA GLU A 22 3.69 37.11 -5.64
C GLU A 22 4.02 35.75 -5.02
N TYR A 23 3.44 34.65 -5.52
CA TYR A 23 3.79 33.28 -5.11
C TYR A 23 5.24 32.92 -5.48
N TYR A 24 5.66 33.19 -6.71
CA TYR A 24 7.05 32.94 -7.14
C TYR A 24 8.06 33.71 -6.27
N LYS A 25 7.77 34.99 -6.00
CA LYS A 25 8.56 35.82 -5.08
C LYS A 25 8.56 35.25 -3.65
N ALA A 26 7.45 34.71 -3.19
CA ALA A 26 7.35 34.08 -1.87
C ALA A 26 8.22 32.82 -1.76
N CYS A 27 8.16 31.91 -2.75
CA CYS A 27 8.99 30.69 -2.81
C CYS A 27 10.49 31.00 -2.90
N HIS A 28 10.86 32.11 -3.53
CA HIS A 28 12.25 32.51 -3.74
C HIS A 28 12.77 33.50 -2.68
N SER A 29 11.95 33.91 -1.71
CA SER A 29 12.38 34.79 -0.61
C SER A 29 13.18 34.01 0.45
N GLU A 30 14.31 34.58 0.89
CA GLU A 30 15.18 33.94 1.91
C GLU A 30 14.45 33.69 3.24
N SER A 31 13.43 34.48 3.56
CA SER A 31 12.67 34.43 4.80
C SER A 31 11.68 33.27 4.91
N ARG A 32 11.29 32.61 3.79
CA ARG A 32 10.37 31.44 3.79
C ARG A 32 11.03 30.11 3.45
N LYS A 33 12.35 30.06 3.28
CA LYS A 33 13.08 28.79 3.03
C LYS A 33 12.97 27.78 4.18
N GLU A 34 12.55 28.21 5.37
CA GLU A 34 12.26 27.37 6.54
C GLU A 34 10.79 26.94 6.66
N GLU A 35 9.89 27.54 5.86
CA GLU A 35 8.43 27.34 5.94
C GLU A 35 7.85 26.75 4.63
N PHE A 36 8.70 26.43 3.63
CA PHE A 36 8.25 25.80 2.39
C PHE A 36 7.88 24.33 2.64
N VAL A 37 6.58 24.08 2.70
CA VAL A 37 5.97 22.75 2.75
C VAL A 37 5.65 22.37 1.31
N TRP A 38 6.46 21.48 0.71
CA TRP A 38 6.28 21.10 -0.69
C TRP A 38 4.93 20.40 -0.91
N GLU A 39 4.36 19.82 0.15
CA GLU A 39 3.01 19.26 0.19
C GLU A 39 1.95 20.35 -0.06
N GLU A 40 2.09 21.54 0.55
CA GLU A 40 1.19 22.68 0.28
C GLU A 40 1.42 23.29 -1.11
N ALA A 41 2.69 23.35 -1.55
CA ALA A 41 3.03 23.80 -2.89
C ALA A 41 2.48 22.86 -3.98
N PHE A 42 2.39 21.57 -3.66
CA PHE A 42 1.78 20.55 -4.50
C PHE A 42 0.25 20.67 -4.55
N THR A 43 -0.43 20.88 -3.42
CA THR A 43 -1.88 21.15 -3.42
C THR A 43 -2.22 22.37 -4.28
N ARG A 44 -1.40 23.42 -4.22
CA ARG A 44 -1.57 24.64 -5.02
C ARG A 44 -1.25 24.49 -6.51
N LEU A 45 -0.47 23.48 -6.92
CA LEU A 45 -0.31 23.14 -8.35
C LEU A 45 -1.64 22.68 -8.98
N ALA A 46 -2.60 22.23 -8.17
CA ALA A 46 -3.85 21.67 -8.64
C ALA A 46 -5.10 22.53 -8.38
N ASP A 47 -5.09 23.38 -7.36
CA ASP A 47 -6.21 24.30 -7.06
C ASP A 47 -6.39 25.44 -8.09
N GLN A 48 -5.65 25.41 -9.20
CA GLN A 48 -5.77 26.38 -10.27
C GLN A 48 -6.81 25.89 -11.29
N GLU A 49 -8.09 25.99 -10.94
CA GLU A 49 -9.20 25.75 -11.87
C GLU A 49 -9.09 26.68 -13.10
N GLY A 50 -8.91 26.09 -14.29
CA GLY A 50 -8.74 26.81 -15.56
C GLY A 50 -8.07 25.94 -16.63
N GLU A 51 -7.97 26.48 -17.87
CA GLU A 51 -7.27 25.87 -19.02
C GLU A 51 -5.97 25.16 -18.60
N PRO A 52 -5.66 23.95 -19.14
CA PRO A 52 -4.49 23.21 -18.72
C PRO A 52 -3.24 24.02 -19.04
N ARG A 53 -2.54 24.48 -17.99
CA ARG A 53 -1.28 25.20 -18.15
C ARG A 53 -0.35 24.33 -18.98
N LEU A 54 0.21 24.89 -20.04
CA LEU A 54 1.23 24.24 -20.85
C LEU A 54 2.52 23.95 -20.04
N PHE A 55 2.69 24.59 -18.87
CA PHE A 55 3.89 24.48 -18.06
C PHE A 55 3.61 24.66 -16.57
N PHE A 56 4.38 23.98 -15.73
CA PHE A 56 4.47 24.16 -14.29
C PHE A 56 5.54 25.19 -13.94
N LEU A 57 5.36 25.85 -12.80
CA LEU A 57 6.41 26.63 -12.17
C LEU A 57 7.27 25.70 -11.30
N GLY A 58 8.57 25.73 -11.55
CA GLY A 58 9.56 25.00 -10.76
C GLY A 58 9.58 25.49 -9.31
N PHE A 59 9.76 24.56 -8.37
CA PHE A 59 9.82 24.85 -6.94
C PHE A 59 11.20 25.40 -6.52
N GLY A 60 12.21 25.27 -7.38
CA GLY A 60 13.59 25.68 -7.13
C GLY A 60 14.48 24.51 -6.71
N ASP A 61 15.72 24.81 -6.31
CA ASP A 61 16.77 23.81 -5.98
C ASP A 61 17.12 23.73 -4.48
N GLY A 62 16.25 24.29 -3.64
CA GLY A 62 16.40 24.33 -2.19
C GLY A 62 16.51 22.95 -1.54
N LYS A 63 17.26 22.85 -0.43
CA LYS A 63 17.44 21.59 0.31
C LYS A 63 16.16 21.06 0.96
N HIS A 64 15.18 21.92 1.23
CA HIS A 64 13.87 21.56 1.77
C HIS A 64 12.94 20.93 0.71
N ILE A 65 13.28 21.07 -0.58
CA ILE A 65 12.50 20.49 -1.69
C ILE A 65 12.96 19.03 -1.86
N PRO A 66 12.04 18.06 -2.07
CA PRO A 66 12.40 16.69 -2.41
C PRO A 66 13.30 16.63 -3.64
N LYS A 67 14.31 15.75 -3.63
CA LYS A 67 15.35 15.71 -4.68
C LYS A 67 14.77 15.55 -6.10
N PHE A 68 13.68 14.79 -6.24
CA PHE A 68 13.00 14.56 -7.51
C PHE A 68 12.25 15.78 -8.05
N LEU A 69 12.01 16.81 -7.23
CA LEU A 69 11.33 18.06 -7.61
C LEU A 69 12.27 19.27 -7.68
N ARG A 70 13.57 19.08 -7.43
CA ARG A 70 14.52 20.20 -7.46
C ARG A 70 14.77 20.63 -8.89
N SER A 71 14.27 21.80 -9.24
CA SER A 71 14.43 22.40 -10.56
C SER A 71 15.37 23.61 -10.50
N LYS A 72 16.28 23.71 -11.48
CA LYS A 72 16.99 24.97 -11.74
C LYS A 72 16.19 25.88 -12.65
N GLU A 73 15.35 25.27 -13.48
CA GLU A 73 14.47 25.96 -14.40
C GLU A 73 13.20 26.40 -13.68
N SER A 74 12.72 27.59 -14.04
CA SER A 74 11.48 28.14 -13.51
C SER A 74 10.24 27.58 -14.22
N ARG A 75 10.40 26.99 -15.41
CA ARG A 75 9.30 26.54 -16.27
C ARG A 75 9.52 25.11 -16.71
N ILE A 76 8.59 24.23 -16.40
CA ILE A 76 8.65 22.80 -16.69
C ILE A 76 7.45 22.46 -17.56
N GLU A 77 7.64 21.78 -18.69
CA GLU A 77 6.52 21.45 -19.59
C GLU A 77 5.52 20.49 -18.94
N ASN A 78 4.24 20.82 -19.07
CA ASN A 78 3.15 19.95 -18.69
C ASN A 78 2.73 19.11 -19.89
N GLN A 79 3.05 17.83 -19.83
CA GLN A 79 2.71 16.83 -20.85
C GLN A 79 1.25 16.39 -20.77
N GLN A 80 0.51 16.82 -19.74
CA GLN A 80 -0.90 16.49 -19.52
C GLN A 80 -1.16 14.99 -19.51
N LEU A 81 -0.45 14.27 -18.63
CA LEU A 81 -0.60 12.83 -18.49
C LEU A 81 -2.07 12.46 -18.32
N THR A 82 -2.50 11.48 -19.11
CA THR A 82 -3.80 10.84 -18.95
C THR A 82 -3.84 9.99 -17.68
N LYS A 83 -5.04 9.54 -17.26
CA LYS A 83 -5.22 8.66 -16.10
C LYS A 83 -4.37 7.39 -16.26
N ARG A 84 -4.55 6.72 -17.39
CA ARG A 84 -3.81 5.51 -17.78
C ARG A 84 -2.29 5.69 -17.72
N GLU A 85 -1.76 6.79 -18.24
CA GLU A 85 -0.31 7.06 -18.20
C GLU A 85 0.20 7.29 -16.77
N THR A 86 -0.62 7.94 -15.94
CA THR A 86 -0.33 8.16 -14.52
C THR A 86 -0.29 6.83 -13.76
N GLU A 87 -1.30 5.98 -13.93
CA GLU A 87 -1.39 4.67 -13.28
C GLU A 87 -0.27 3.73 -13.73
N LEU A 88 0.04 3.70 -15.03
CA LEU A 88 1.18 2.97 -15.56
C LEU A 88 2.46 3.37 -14.83
N MET A 89 2.73 4.67 -14.73
CA MET A 89 3.93 5.16 -14.06
C MET A 89 3.95 4.77 -12.57
N ILE A 90 2.82 4.86 -11.87
CA ILE A 90 2.67 4.43 -10.47
C ILE A 90 2.97 2.93 -10.33
N LYS A 91 2.40 2.08 -11.20
CA LYS A 91 2.64 0.63 -11.21
C LYS A 91 4.09 0.28 -11.47
N GLU A 92 4.74 0.97 -12.40
CA GLU A 92 6.16 0.77 -12.67
C GLU A 92 7.03 1.15 -11.47
N ILE A 93 6.71 2.27 -10.79
CA ILE A 93 7.38 2.68 -9.56
C ILE A 93 7.18 1.62 -8.47
N TRP A 94 5.96 1.11 -8.28
CA TRP A 94 5.68 0.07 -7.28
C TRP A 94 6.42 -1.24 -7.57
N ARG A 95 6.44 -1.67 -8.83
CA ARG A 95 7.19 -2.86 -9.26
C ARG A 95 8.68 -2.69 -8.99
N ALA A 96 9.27 -1.58 -9.42
CA ALA A 96 10.68 -1.29 -9.19
C ALA A 96 11.00 -1.16 -7.69
N LYS A 97 10.08 -0.58 -6.91
CA LYS A 97 10.22 -0.45 -5.44
C LYS A 97 10.25 -1.82 -4.77
N LYS A 98 9.35 -2.71 -5.16
CA LYS A 98 9.29 -4.10 -4.65
C LYS A 98 10.60 -4.84 -4.95
N GLU A 99 11.10 -4.74 -6.17
CA GLU A 99 12.37 -5.36 -6.56
C GLU A 99 13.56 -4.82 -5.75
N ALA A 100 13.62 -3.50 -5.56
CA ALA A 100 14.67 -2.85 -4.76
C ALA A 100 14.59 -3.23 -3.28
N ASP A 101 13.38 -3.31 -2.71
CA ASP A 101 13.17 -3.73 -1.33
C ASP A 101 13.52 -5.20 -1.10
N ASP A 102 13.18 -6.08 -2.04
CA ASP A 102 13.52 -7.50 -1.97
C ASP A 102 15.02 -7.73 -2.15
N ALA A 103 15.69 -6.91 -2.97
CA ALA A 103 17.15 -6.88 -3.03
C ALA A 103 17.77 -6.42 -1.70
N ALA A 104 17.26 -5.32 -1.12
CA ALA A 104 17.73 -4.80 0.17
C ALA A 104 17.54 -5.80 1.32
N LYS A 105 16.46 -6.60 1.32
CA LYS A 105 16.26 -7.67 2.32
C LYS A 105 17.31 -8.78 2.23
N LYS A 106 17.86 -9.03 1.05
CA LYS A 106 18.91 -10.06 0.83
C LYS A 106 20.30 -9.55 1.24
N GLU A 107 20.50 -8.23 1.28
CA GLU A 107 21.75 -7.63 1.71
C GLU A 107 21.82 -7.54 3.25
N GLU A 108 22.98 -7.90 3.82
CA GLU A 108 23.19 -7.85 5.26
C GLU A 108 23.15 -6.39 5.75
N GLY A 109 22.12 -6.04 6.51
CA GLY A 109 21.88 -4.68 7.00
C GLY A 109 21.18 -3.75 6.00
N GLY A 110 20.71 -4.26 4.86
CA GLY A 110 19.93 -3.50 3.90
C GLY A 110 18.61 -3.02 4.51
N LYS A 111 18.30 -1.74 4.31
CA LYS A 111 17.05 -1.11 4.77
C LYS A 111 16.25 -0.65 3.57
N ARG A 112 14.93 -0.84 3.66
CA ARG A 112 13.99 -0.27 2.70
C ARG A 112 14.15 1.26 2.69
N THR A 113 14.19 1.83 1.50
CA THR A 113 14.14 3.28 1.32
C THR A 113 12.68 3.73 1.36
N ASP A 114 12.44 4.96 1.84
CA ASP A 114 11.12 5.57 1.72
C ASP A 114 10.78 5.86 0.25
N LEU A 115 9.48 5.95 -0.06
CA LEU A 115 9.00 6.12 -1.43
C LEU A 115 9.54 7.42 -2.08
N LYS A 116 9.62 8.52 -1.32
CA LYS A 116 10.13 9.82 -1.81
C LYS A 116 11.57 9.74 -2.31
N ASN A 117 12.45 9.11 -1.52
CA ASN A 117 13.84 8.91 -1.89
C ASN A 117 14.00 7.86 -2.98
N PHE A 118 13.14 6.84 -2.98
CA PHE A 118 13.14 5.84 -4.03
C PHE A 118 12.76 6.42 -5.39
N ILE A 119 11.70 7.25 -5.49
CA ILE A 119 11.28 7.86 -6.77
C ILE A 119 12.43 8.62 -7.42
N TYR A 120 13.19 9.40 -6.66
CA TYR A 120 14.38 10.06 -7.22
C TYR A 120 15.38 9.06 -7.79
N THR A 121 15.64 7.98 -7.08
CA THR A 121 16.60 6.93 -7.49
C THR A 121 16.12 6.22 -8.74
N TYR A 122 14.84 5.84 -8.78
CA TYR A 122 14.18 5.23 -9.94
C TYR A 122 14.25 6.15 -11.16
N LEU A 123 13.82 7.41 -11.01
CA LEU A 123 13.86 8.38 -12.11
C LEU A 123 15.29 8.66 -12.58
N ALA A 124 16.28 8.68 -11.68
CA ALA A 124 17.69 8.87 -12.06
C ALA A 124 18.30 7.67 -12.81
N GLN A 125 17.79 6.46 -12.57
CA GLN A 125 18.18 5.27 -13.32
C GLN A 125 17.52 5.23 -14.70
N THR A 126 16.25 5.65 -14.79
CA THR A 126 15.47 5.65 -16.03
C THR A 126 15.82 6.84 -16.94
N TYR A 127 16.01 8.03 -16.37
CA TYR A 127 16.24 9.29 -17.07
C TYR A 127 17.64 9.82 -16.80
N LYS A 128 18.37 10.14 -17.87
CA LYS A 128 19.81 10.45 -17.82
C LYS A 128 20.14 11.88 -17.41
N THR A 129 19.18 12.80 -17.46
CA THR A 129 19.40 14.23 -17.17
C THR A 129 18.55 14.70 -15.99
N PRO A 130 19.08 15.58 -15.12
CA PRO A 130 18.32 16.16 -14.01
C PRO A 130 17.03 16.87 -14.45
N ASP A 131 17.06 17.52 -15.61
CA ASP A 131 15.90 18.27 -16.13
C ASP A 131 14.79 17.30 -16.58
N ALA A 132 15.13 16.15 -17.18
CA ALA A 132 14.15 15.14 -17.53
C ALA A 132 13.54 14.47 -16.29
N ILE A 133 14.35 14.18 -15.26
CA ILE A 133 13.88 13.67 -13.97
C ILE A 133 12.84 14.63 -13.39
N THR A 134 13.18 15.91 -13.35
CA THR A 134 12.32 16.96 -12.81
C THR A 134 11.04 17.07 -13.64
N ALA A 135 11.13 17.09 -14.97
CA ALA A 135 9.95 17.17 -15.83
C ALA A 135 8.97 16.00 -15.61
N VAL A 136 9.48 14.77 -15.54
CA VAL A 136 8.66 13.58 -15.30
C VAL A 136 8.06 13.60 -13.90
N ALA A 137 8.85 13.99 -12.89
CA ALA A 137 8.37 14.09 -11.52
C ALA A 137 7.21 15.07 -11.36
N TYR A 138 7.27 16.25 -12.00
CA TYR A 138 6.18 17.24 -11.96
C TYR A 138 4.93 16.73 -12.68
N ASN A 139 5.09 16.06 -13.82
CA ASN A 139 3.98 15.48 -14.57
C ASN A 139 3.30 14.33 -13.81
N LEU A 140 4.08 13.44 -13.19
CA LEU A 140 3.57 12.39 -12.30
C LEU A 140 2.75 12.99 -11.17
N LEU A 141 3.33 13.97 -10.46
CA LEU A 141 2.67 14.66 -9.37
C LEU A 141 1.35 15.29 -9.83
N TRP A 142 1.37 16.02 -10.95
CA TRP A 142 0.15 16.61 -11.49
C TRP A 142 -0.93 15.56 -11.83
N GLY A 143 -0.55 14.45 -12.45
CA GLY A 143 -1.44 13.33 -12.74
C GLY A 143 -2.05 12.75 -11.46
N VAL A 144 -1.20 12.46 -10.46
CA VAL A 144 -1.63 11.92 -9.16
C VAL A 144 -2.68 12.80 -8.50
N LYS A 145 -2.50 14.12 -8.54
CA LYS A 145 -3.46 15.06 -7.95
C LYS A 145 -4.72 15.21 -8.78
N ARG A 146 -4.61 15.28 -10.12
CA ARG A 146 -5.75 15.38 -11.03
C ARG A 146 -6.71 14.19 -10.88
N TYR A 147 -6.14 13.02 -10.64
CA TYR A 147 -6.88 11.76 -10.52
C TYR A 147 -6.94 11.25 -9.08
N GLU A 148 -6.86 12.14 -8.08
CA GLU A 148 -6.88 11.77 -6.65
C GLU A 148 -8.20 11.15 -6.18
N TYR A 149 -9.25 11.23 -7.00
CA TYR A 149 -10.52 10.54 -6.77
C TYR A 149 -10.42 9.02 -6.98
N ASP A 150 -9.37 8.55 -7.65
CA ASP A 150 -9.08 7.13 -7.81
C ASP A 150 -8.36 6.58 -6.56
N ALA A 151 -8.84 5.48 -6.00
CA ALA A 151 -8.34 4.94 -4.75
C ALA A 151 -6.88 4.45 -4.80
N ASP A 152 -6.42 3.91 -5.93
CA ASP A 152 -5.04 3.43 -6.08
C ASP A 152 -4.07 4.61 -6.18
N ILE A 153 -4.49 5.67 -6.89
CA ILE A 153 -3.74 6.92 -7.00
C ILE A 153 -3.72 7.67 -5.66
N GLU A 154 -4.86 7.75 -4.97
CA GLU A 154 -4.97 8.35 -3.64
C GLU A 154 -4.05 7.64 -2.63
N LEU A 155 -4.02 6.31 -2.65
CA LEU A 155 -3.14 5.54 -1.75
C LEU A 155 -1.66 5.80 -2.06
N PHE A 156 -1.28 5.82 -3.34
CA PHE A 156 0.09 6.17 -3.74
C PHE A 156 0.48 7.55 -3.22
N MET A 157 -0.41 8.53 -3.38
CA MET A 157 -0.25 9.88 -2.88
C MET A 157 -0.07 9.93 -1.36
N ASN A 158 -0.95 9.22 -0.62
CA ASN A 158 -0.89 9.15 0.84
C ASN A 158 0.42 8.52 1.34
N VAL A 159 0.96 7.52 0.62
CA VAL A 159 2.28 6.96 0.94
C VAL A 159 3.39 7.95 0.61
N LEU A 160 3.31 8.64 -0.53
CA LEU A 160 4.30 9.65 -0.93
C LEU A 160 4.38 10.80 0.08
N MET A 161 3.25 11.17 0.69
CA MET A 161 3.16 12.23 1.70
C MET A 161 3.52 11.77 3.13
N ASP A 162 3.94 10.51 3.32
CA ASP A 162 4.11 9.87 4.65
C ASP A 162 2.84 9.95 5.54
N GLU A 163 1.65 10.02 4.94
CA GLU A 163 0.39 9.95 5.66
C GLU A 163 0.02 8.50 6.00
N VAL A 164 0.43 7.58 5.12
CA VAL A 164 0.22 6.14 5.22
C VAL A 164 1.54 5.43 4.95
N ASP A 165 1.85 4.38 5.72
CA ASP A 165 3.03 3.56 5.49
C ASP A 165 2.83 2.68 4.25
N GLU A 166 3.93 2.44 3.53
CA GLU A 166 3.99 1.58 2.35
C GLU A 166 3.40 0.18 2.60
N ASP A 167 3.49 -0.33 3.82
CA ASP A 167 2.95 -1.64 4.20
C ASP A 167 1.43 -1.74 4.02
N VAL A 168 0.70 -0.63 4.02
CA VAL A 168 -0.75 -0.62 3.75
C VAL A 168 -1.05 -0.97 2.31
N TYR A 169 -0.27 -0.44 1.36
CA TYR A 169 -0.37 -0.83 -0.05
C TYR A 169 -0.07 -2.33 -0.21
N HIS A 170 1.02 -2.81 0.40
CA HIS A 170 1.37 -4.23 0.34
C HIS A 170 0.31 -5.13 0.98
N ASP A 171 -0.33 -4.71 2.07
CA ASP A 171 -1.43 -5.47 2.69
C ASP A 171 -2.65 -5.58 1.79
N GLN A 172 -3.00 -4.50 1.07
CA GLN A 172 -4.14 -4.48 0.13
C GLN A 172 -3.87 -5.37 -1.09
N VAL A 173 -2.67 -5.29 -1.68
CA VAL A 173 -2.27 -6.19 -2.78
C VAL A 173 -2.31 -7.65 -2.29
N LYS A 174 -1.72 -7.92 -1.13
CA LYS A 174 -1.68 -9.26 -0.54
C LYS A 174 -3.07 -9.78 -0.15
N LEU A 175 -4.01 -8.91 0.24
CA LEU A 175 -5.40 -9.29 0.51
C LEU A 175 -6.05 -9.91 -0.73
N MET A 176 -5.90 -9.25 -1.88
CA MET A 176 -6.45 -9.71 -3.15
C MET A 176 -5.76 -11.00 -3.63
N ASP A 177 -4.43 -11.05 -3.56
CA ASP A 177 -3.65 -12.24 -3.92
C ASP A 177 -4.00 -13.46 -3.04
N ASP A 178 -4.08 -13.28 -1.72
CA ASP A 178 -4.45 -14.35 -0.79
C ASP A 178 -5.88 -14.86 -1.08
N PHE A 179 -6.81 -13.99 -1.47
CA PHE A 179 -8.18 -14.38 -1.81
C PHE A 179 -8.27 -15.11 -3.15
N LEU A 180 -7.62 -14.60 -4.20
CA LEU A 180 -7.53 -15.27 -5.51
C LEU A 180 -6.85 -16.64 -5.39
N PHE A 181 -5.81 -16.75 -4.57
CA PHE A 181 -5.18 -18.03 -4.27
C PHE A 181 -6.17 -19.04 -3.66
N LEU A 182 -7.00 -18.60 -2.71
CA LEU A 182 -8.01 -19.47 -2.10
C LEU A 182 -9.09 -19.90 -3.09
N LEU A 183 -9.50 -19.01 -4.00
CA LEU A 183 -10.44 -19.34 -5.09
C LEU A 183 -9.85 -20.42 -5.99
N ARG A 184 -8.61 -20.26 -6.45
CA ARG A 184 -7.91 -21.26 -7.28
C ARG A 184 -7.73 -22.59 -6.57
N ALA A 185 -7.37 -22.57 -5.28
CA ALA A 185 -7.23 -23.79 -4.48
C ALA A 185 -8.57 -24.53 -4.30
N LEU A 186 -9.67 -23.79 -4.14
CA LEU A 186 -11.01 -24.36 -4.03
C LEU A 186 -11.48 -24.95 -5.37
N ASP A 187 -11.22 -24.25 -6.48
CA ASP A 187 -11.50 -24.71 -7.83
C ASP A 187 -10.75 -26.00 -8.15
N GLU A 188 -9.41 -26.00 -7.99
CA GLU A 188 -8.58 -27.19 -8.24
C GLU A 188 -9.04 -28.39 -7.41
N ARG A 189 -9.42 -28.17 -6.16
CA ARG A 189 -9.88 -29.25 -5.30
C ARG A 189 -11.24 -29.82 -5.74
N THR A 190 -12.13 -28.96 -6.22
CA THR A 190 -13.49 -29.34 -6.61
C THR A 190 -13.49 -30.03 -7.97
N ASN A 191 -12.66 -29.53 -8.89
CA ASN A 191 -12.64 -29.93 -10.30
C ASN A 191 -11.44 -30.81 -10.69
N GLY A 192 -10.47 -30.99 -9.79
CA GLY A 192 -9.21 -31.70 -10.04
C GLY A 192 -8.18 -30.90 -10.86
N ARG A 193 -8.52 -29.68 -11.27
CA ARG A 193 -7.69 -28.70 -11.99
C ARG A 193 -8.31 -27.32 -11.84
N VAL A 194 -7.51 -26.26 -12.04
CA VAL A 194 -8.02 -24.88 -12.10
C VAL A 194 -8.77 -24.67 -13.42
N LEU A 195 -10.06 -24.37 -13.34
CA LEU A 195 -10.94 -24.02 -14.45
C LEU A 195 -11.15 -22.51 -14.58
N GLY A 196 -10.89 -21.74 -13.52
CA GLY A 196 -11.16 -20.31 -13.45
C GLY A 196 -12.60 -19.97 -13.04
N ALA A 197 -13.35 -20.94 -12.52
CA ALA A 197 -14.74 -20.75 -12.13
C ALA A 197 -15.16 -21.65 -10.95
N ILE A 198 -16.01 -21.13 -10.06
CA ILE A 198 -16.60 -21.87 -8.94
C ILE A 198 -18.11 -21.59 -8.83
N THR A 199 -18.82 -22.37 -8.02
CA THR A 199 -20.25 -22.11 -7.79
C THR A 199 -20.45 -20.84 -6.96
N LEU A 200 -21.56 -20.12 -7.17
CA LEU A 200 -21.90 -18.92 -6.40
C LEU A 200 -21.94 -19.21 -4.88
N ALA A 201 -22.49 -20.35 -4.50
CA ALA A 201 -22.55 -20.76 -3.09
C ALA A 201 -21.15 -21.01 -2.48
N ASP A 202 -20.22 -21.56 -3.26
CA ASP A 202 -18.84 -21.73 -2.82
C ASP A 202 -18.09 -20.40 -2.74
N PHE A 203 -18.36 -19.47 -3.67
CA PHE A 203 -17.82 -18.12 -3.68
C PHE A 203 -18.28 -17.30 -2.46
N GLU A 204 -19.59 -17.25 -2.20
CA GLU A 204 -20.19 -16.57 -1.04
C GLU A 204 -19.69 -17.19 0.27
N GLY A 205 -19.64 -18.52 0.34
CA GLY A 205 -19.07 -19.23 1.48
C GLY A 205 -17.62 -18.84 1.75
N LEU A 206 -16.81 -18.73 0.70
CA LEU A 206 -15.41 -18.33 0.83
C LEU A 206 -15.27 -16.85 1.24
N LEU A 207 -16.14 -15.96 0.76
CA LEU A 207 -16.19 -14.56 1.20
C LEU A 207 -16.45 -14.46 2.71
N HIS A 208 -17.45 -15.18 3.23
CA HIS A 208 -17.73 -15.19 4.67
C HIS A 208 -16.58 -15.77 5.49
N GLU A 209 -15.88 -16.77 4.98
CA GLU A 209 -14.79 -17.41 5.72
C GLU A 209 -13.49 -16.58 5.68
N PHE A 210 -13.18 -15.97 4.53
CA PHE A 210 -12.00 -15.12 4.37
C PHE A 210 -12.19 -13.75 5.03
N PHE A 211 -13.37 -13.13 4.83
CA PHE A 211 -13.75 -11.84 5.39
C PHE A 211 -14.70 -11.99 6.58
N TYR A 212 -14.35 -12.85 7.54
CA TYR A 212 -15.21 -13.23 8.69
C TYR A 212 -15.70 -12.05 9.57
N SER A 213 -15.11 -10.86 9.47
CA SER A 213 -15.55 -9.66 10.20
C SER A 213 -16.59 -8.83 9.45
N LYS A 214 -16.91 -9.18 8.20
CA LYS A 214 -17.89 -8.48 7.37
C LYS A 214 -19.30 -8.92 7.73
N THR A 215 -20.25 -7.99 7.60
CA THR A 215 -21.68 -8.29 7.74
C THR A 215 -22.19 -9.05 6.52
N ASP A 216 -23.33 -9.71 6.66
CA ASP A 216 -23.98 -10.38 5.51
C ASP A 216 -24.32 -9.38 4.40
N GLU A 217 -24.67 -8.14 4.76
CA GLU A 217 -24.90 -7.04 3.82
C GLU A 217 -23.63 -6.70 3.03
N GLN A 218 -22.49 -6.55 3.72
CA GLN A 218 -21.20 -6.28 3.09
C GLN A 218 -20.75 -7.41 2.14
N VAL A 219 -21.02 -8.66 2.51
CA VAL A 219 -20.76 -9.82 1.64
C VAL A 219 -21.71 -9.83 0.44
N ALA A 220 -22.98 -9.50 0.63
CA ALA A 220 -23.93 -9.37 -0.45
C ALA A 220 -23.52 -8.28 -1.46
N ASP A 221 -23.03 -7.13 -0.99
CA ASP A 221 -22.51 -6.05 -1.85
C ASP A 221 -21.31 -6.54 -2.69
N MET A 222 -20.42 -7.36 -2.10
CA MET A 222 -19.30 -7.97 -2.84
C MET A 222 -19.79 -8.98 -3.89
N VAL A 223 -20.83 -9.76 -3.58
CA VAL A 223 -21.42 -10.71 -4.54
C VAL A 223 -22.10 -9.96 -5.69
N GLU A 224 -22.86 -8.90 -5.40
CA GLU A 224 -23.50 -8.07 -6.42
C GLU A 224 -22.46 -7.41 -7.35
N ALA A 225 -21.39 -6.86 -6.77
CA ALA A 225 -20.28 -6.28 -7.52
C ALA A 225 -19.58 -7.32 -8.42
N ALA A 226 -19.42 -8.57 -7.94
CA ALA A 226 -18.89 -9.66 -8.76
C ALA A 226 -19.82 -10.03 -9.92
N GLU A 227 -21.14 -10.07 -9.70
CA GLU A 227 -22.09 -10.30 -10.79
C GLU A 227 -22.05 -9.19 -11.85
N GLU A 228 -21.94 -7.93 -11.43
CA GLU A 228 -21.81 -6.78 -12.32
C GLU A 228 -20.57 -6.90 -13.20
N ASP A 229 -19.42 -7.20 -12.59
CA ASP A 229 -18.16 -7.44 -13.29
C ASP A 229 -18.31 -8.52 -14.37
N LEU A 230 -18.90 -9.66 -14.02
CA LEU A 230 -19.07 -10.79 -14.94
C LEU A 230 -20.04 -10.48 -16.07
N ARG A 231 -21.09 -9.68 -15.82
CA ARG A 231 -22.02 -9.24 -16.88
C ARG A 231 -21.32 -8.38 -17.93
N VAL A 232 -20.34 -7.57 -17.52
CA VAL A 232 -19.61 -6.67 -18.42
C VAL A 232 -18.45 -7.40 -19.10
N LYS A 233 -17.59 -8.06 -18.32
CA LYS A 233 -16.33 -8.65 -18.80
C LYS A 233 -16.50 -10.00 -19.49
N ALA A 234 -17.49 -10.79 -19.05
CA ALA A 234 -17.70 -12.15 -19.55
C ALA A 234 -19.19 -12.44 -19.83
N PRO A 235 -19.89 -11.62 -20.65
CA PRO A 235 -21.34 -11.74 -20.85
C PRO A 235 -21.79 -13.10 -21.39
N GLU A 236 -20.96 -13.77 -22.19
CA GLU A 236 -21.25 -15.10 -22.74
C GLU A 236 -21.07 -16.24 -21.73
N GLN A 237 -20.32 -15.99 -20.65
CA GLN A 237 -20.00 -16.96 -19.61
C GLN A 237 -20.76 -16.67 -18.30
N PHE A 238 -21.51 -15.57 -18.25
CA PHE A 238 -22.29 -15.18 -17.09
C PHE A 238 -23.40 -16.21 -16.83
N ASP A 239 -23.33 -16.83 -15.66
CA ASP A 239 -24.35 -17.71 -15.10
C ASP A 239 -24.59 -17.28 -13.65
N GLN A 240 -25.84 -17.05 -13.26
CA GLN A 240 -26.22 -16.70 -11.88
C GLN A 240 -25.81 -17.75 -10.84
N LYS A 241 -25.40 -18.96 -11.26
CA LYS A 241 -24.95 -20.03 -10.37
C LYS A 241 -23.45 -20.23 -10.35
N VAL A 242 -22.70 -19.60 -11.26
CA VAL A 242 -21.27 -19.82 -11.45
C VAL A 242 -20.54 -18.48 -11.54
N VAL A 243 -19.48 -18.36 -10.76
CA VAL A 243 -18.62 -17.18 -10.71
C VAL A 243 -17.32 -17.52 -11.44
N ALA A 244 -17.13 -16.94 -12.63
CA ALA A 244 -15.89 -17.05 -13.40
C ALA A 244 -14.82 -16.10 -12.83
N TYR A 245 -14.30 -16.48 -11.65
CA TYR A 245 -13.58 -15.56 -10.77
C TYR A 245 -12.30 -14.97 -11.35
N GLU A 246 -11.67 -15.59 -12.37
CA GLU A 246 -10.46 -15.02 -12.99
C GLU A 246 -10.73 -13.63 -13.58
N TYR A 247 -11.91 -13.39 -14.15
CA TYR A 247 -12.31 -12.10 -14.71
C TYR A 247 -12.51 -11.01 -13.64
N LEU A 248 -12.77 -11.38 -12.38
CA LEU A 248 -12.98 -10.41 -11.30
C LEU A 248 -11.70 -9.66 -10.92
N PHE A 249 -10.53 -10.22 -11.25
CA PHE A 249 -9.22 -9.64 -10.94
C PHE A 249 -8.50 -9.13 -12.19
N GLU A 250 -9.13 -9.22 -13.36
CA GLU A 250 -8.60 -8.63 -14.59
C GLU A 250 -8.83 -7.11 -14.56
N GLU A 251 -7.75 -6.38 -14.86
CA GLU A 251 -7.76 -4.93 -15.07
C GLU A 251 -8.16 -4.64 -16.52
N ASP A 252 -8.91 -3.56 -16.74
CA ASP A 252 -9.32 -3.17 -18.08
C ASP A 252 -8.20 -2.43 -18.85
N GLU A 253 -8.50 -1.93 -20.05
CA GLU A 253 -7.52 -1.21 -20.88
C GLU A 253 -6.98 0.08 -20.24
N ASN A 254 -7.72 0.63 -19.28
CA ASN A 254 -7.34 1.80 -18.51
C ASN A 254 -6.66 1.45 -17.19
N PHE A 255 -6.46 0.16 -16.88
CA PHE A 255 -6.01 -0.33 -15.59
C PHE A 255 -7.03 -0.16 -14.45
N ASP A 256 -8.27 0.17 -14.79
CA ASP A 256 -9.36 0.24 -13.83
C ASP A 256 -9.67 -1.18 -13.37
N GLN A 257 -9.87 -1.30 -12.07
CA GLN A 257 -10.25 -2.58 -11.48
C GLN A 257 -11.77 -2.72 -11.55
N GLY A 258 -12.23 -3.96 -11.66
CA GLY A 258 -13.66 -4.23 -11.71
C GLY A 258 -14.39 -3.80 -10.43
N PRO A 259 -15.71 -3.53 -10.50
CA PRO A 259 -16.54 -3.24 -9.32
C PRO A 259 -16.30 -4.17 -8.13
N PHE A 260 -16.02 -5.46 -8.36
CA PHE A 260 -15.71 -6.40 -7.28
C PHE A 260 -14.47 -5.99 -6.49
N ALA A 261 -13.37 -5.73 -7.20
CA ALA A 261 -12.09 -5.39 -6.60
C ALA A 261 -12.18 -4.04 -5.87
N GLU A 262 -12.86 -3.05 -6.45
CA GLU A 262 -13.15 -1.76 -5.82
C GLU A 262 -13.97 -1.95 -4.53
N CYS A 263 -15.06 -2.70 -4.58
CA CYS A 263 -15.91 -2.96 -3.43
C CYS A 263 -15.13 -3.61 -2.26
N VAL A 264 -14.30 -4.63 -2.54
CA VAL A 264 -13.46 -5.26 -1.50
C VAL A 264 -12.52 -4.25 -0.85
N ARG A 265 -11.91 -3.37 -1.65
CA ARG A 265 -10.93 -2.38 -1.20
C ARG A 265 -11.56 -1.25 -0.42
N ASP A 266 -12.67 -0.70 -0.91
CA ASP A 266 -13.42 0.36 -0.24
C ASP A 266 -13.93 -0.13 1.11
N GLN A 267 -14.50 -1.32 1.15
CA GLN A 267 -14.92 -1.91 2.41
C GLN A 267 -13.73 -2.19 3.34
N HIS A 268 -12.56 -2.55 2.81
CA HIS A 268 -11.35 -2.75 3.61
C HIS A 268 -10.86 -1.41 4.20
N LEU A 269 -10.78 -0.36 3.38
CA LEU A 269 -10.39 0.99 3.79
C LEU A 269 -11.37 1.58 4.81
N ALA A 270 -12.67 1.45 4.57
CA ALA A 270 -13.73 1.88 5.49
C ALA A 270 -13.59 1.20 6.86
N ALA A 271 -13.32 -0.11 6.89
CA ALA A 271 -13.10 -0.85 8.14
C ALA A 271 -11.86 -0.35 8.90
N ARG A 272 -10.77 -0.03 8.19
CA ARG A 272 -9.56 0.56 8.81
C ARG A 272 -9.87 1.92 9.42
N THR A 273 -10.53 2.80 8.67
CA THR A 273 -10.92 4.14 9.11
C THR A 273 -11.85 4.07 10.33
N GLN A 274 -12.86 3.20 10.28
CA GLN A 274 -13.79 3.00 11.40
C GLN A 274 -13.06 2.53 12.66
N PHE A 275 -12.13 1.57 12.56
CA PHE A 275 -11.35 1.10 13.70
C PHE A 275 -10.53 2.23 14.34
N VAL A 276 -9.84 3.05 13.54
CA VAL A 276 -9.06 4.18 14.05
C VAL A 276 -9.96 5.20 14.76
N GLU A 277 -11.13 5.49 14.19
CA GLU A 277 -12.09 6.44 14.79
C GLU A 277 -12.75 5.89 16.07
N GLU A 278 -12.99 4.58 16.16
CA GLU A 278 -13.42 3.91 17.39
C GLU A 278 -12.35 4.02 18.49
N VAL A 279 -11.09 3.76 18.16
CA VAL A 279 -9.96 3.94 19.08
C VAL A 279 -9.83 5.41 19.50
N ARG A 280 -9.90 6.35 18.55
CA ARG A 280 -9.85 7.79 18.81
C ARG A 280 -10.93 8.22 19.80
N ARG A 281 -12.18 7.78 19.57
CA ARG A 281 -13.33 8.09 20.42
C ARG A 281 -13.18 7.49 21.83
N GLY A 282 -12.72 6.23 21.92
CA GLY A 282 -12.42 5.59 23.20
C GLY A 282 -11.35 6.33 23.99
N LEU A 283 -10.25 6.71 23.33
CA LEU A 283 -9.18 7.51 23.92
C LEU A 283 -9.67 8.88 24.36
N MET A 284 -10.47 9.56 23.54
CA MET A 284 -11.03 10.88 23.87
C MET A 284 -11.92 10.79 25.12
N ALA A 285 -12.74 9.75 25.24
CA ALA A 285 -13.58 9.53 26.40
C ALA A 285 -12.75 9.25 27.67
N ALA A 286 -11.66 8.48 27.56
CA ALA A 286 -10.79 8.16 28.69
C ALA A 286 -9.91 9.34 29.15
N THR A 287 -9.43 10.17 28.21
CA THR A 287 -8.51 11.28 28.51
C THR A 287 -9.19 12.64 28.66
N GLY A 288 -10.48 12.74 28.31
CA GLY A 288 -11.18 14.02 28.18
C GLY A 288 -10.63 14.89 27.05
N GLY A 289 -9.94 14.30 26.07
CA GLY A 289 -9.37 14.96 24.89
C GLY A 289 -8.14 15.86 25.15
N THR A 290 -7.79 16.12 26.41
CA THR A 290 -6.71 17.06 26.79
C THR A 290 -5.54 16.38 27.47
N LYS A 291 -5.79 15.27 28.18
CA LYS A 291 -4.72 14.51 28.83
C LYS A 291 -3.95 13.68 27.79
N PRO A 292 -2.64 13.49 27.99
CA PRO A 292 -1.87 12.60 27.14
C PRO A 292 -2.40 11.16 27.26
N VAL A 293 -2.19 10.39 26.20
CA VAL A 293 -2.50 8.97 26.13
C VAL A 293 -1.34 8.20 26.75
N SER A 294 -1.60 7.46 27.82
CA SER A 294 -0.65 6.55 28.44
C SER A 294 -0.78 5.14 27.84
N LEU A 295 0.24 4.32 28.04
CA LEU A 295 0.28 2.93 27.54
C LEU A 295 -0.89 2.08 28.07
N SER A 296 -1.21 2.19 29.36
CA SER A 296 -2.32 1.44 29.97
C SER A 296 -3.67 1.83 29.37
N VAL A 297 -3.92 3.14 29.21
CA VAL A 297 -5.17 3.64 28.61
C VAL A 297 -5.28 3.18 27.15
N ALA A 298 -4.20 3.28 26.37
CA ALA A 298 -4.20 2.80 24.99
C ALA A 298 -4.47 1.29 24.90
N GLN A 299 -3.88 0.49 25.79
CA GLN A 299 -4.09 -0.95 25.85
C GLN A 299 -5.55 -1.30 26.17
N GLU A 300 -6.14 -0.66 27.19
CA GLU A 300 -7.53 -0.86 27.58
C GLU A 300 -8.50 -0.51 26.43
N ILE A 301 -8.26 0.60 25.73
CA ILE A 301 -9.11 1.02 24.61
C ILE A 301 -8.98 0.06 23.42
N LEU A 302 -7.77 -0.39 23.07
CA LEU A 302 -7.58 -1.36 21.99
C LEU A 302 -8.33 -2.67 22.25
N LEU A 303 -8.26 -3.19 23.48
CA LEU A 303 -8.99 -4.40 23.89
C LEU A 303 -10.51 -4.17 24.02
N SER A 304 -10.94 -2.95 24.33
CA SER A 304 -12.36 -2.60 24.33
C SER A 304 -12.93 -2.56 22.91
N VAL A 305 -12.18 -2.06 21.93
CA VAL A 305 -12.61 -1.95 20.52
C VAL A 305 -12.58 -3.32 19.83
N ASP A 306 -11.52 -4.10 20.08
CA ASP A 306 -11.41 -5.48 19.62
C ASP A 306 -11.04 -6.43 20.76
N PRO A 307 -12.05 -7.03 21.43
CA PRO A 307 -11.84 -8.02 22.48
C PRO A 307 -11.16 -9.31 22.00
N SER A 308 -11.15 -9.56 20.68
CA SER A 308 -10.52 -10.73 20.08
C SER A 308 -9.07 -10.50 19.65
N MET A 309 -8.56 -9.28 19.87
CA MET A 309 -7.22 -8.88 19.47
C MET A 309 -6.15 -9.75 20.12
N LYS A 310 -5.25 -10.29 19.28
CA LYS A 310 -4.12 -11.08 19.76
C LYS A 310 -3.09 -10.18 20.47
N PRO A 311 -2.43 -10.66 21.55
CA PRO A 311 -1.45 -9.85 22.28
C PRO A 311 -0.33 -9.29 21.41
N LYS A 312 0.21 -10.09 20.47
CA LYS A 312 1.27 -9.63 19.54
C LYS A 312 0.82 -8.43 18.71
N LEU A 313 -0.37 -8.52 18.11
CA LEU A 313 -0.95 -7.46 17.28
C LEU A 313 -1.23 -6.19 18.12
N MET A 314 -1.74 -6.38 19.34
CA MET A 314 -1.95 -5.27 20.28
C MET A 314 -0.63 -4.54 20.58
N TYR A 315 0.45 -5.27 20.87
CA TYR A 315 1.75 -4.66 21.11
C TYR A 315 2.32 -3.98 19.86
N GLU A 316 2.09 -4.52 18.67
CA GLU A 316 2.47 -3.86 17.41
C GLU A 316 1.73 -2.52 17.23
N TYR A 317 0.42 -2.47 17.53
CA TYR A 317 -0.36 -1.22 17.51
C TYR A 317 0.11 -0.21 18.56
N LEU A 318 0.44 -0.67 19.77
CA LEU A 318 0.99 0.18 20.82
C LEU A 318 2.37 0.73 20.42
N ALA A 319 3.30 -0.15 20.00
CA ALA A 319 4.63 0.24 19.55
C ALA A 319 4.55 1.28 18.43
N ARG A 320 3.66 1.08 17.47
CA ARG A 320 3.39 2.04 16.39
C ARG A 320 2.84 3.36 16.91
N GLY A 321 1.76 3.31 17.70
CA GLY A 321 1.12 4.50 18.27
C GLY A 321 2.10 5.38 19.04
N PHE A 322 2.98 4.77 19.83
CA PHE A 322 4.01 5.47 20.60
C PHE A 322 5.33 5.74 19.86
N ARG A 323 5.48 5.27 18.61
CA ARG A 323 6.74 5.31 17.83
C ARG A 323 7.95 4.77 18.60
N VAL A 324 7.78 3.61 19.23
CA VAL A 324 8.86 2.91 19.93
C VAL A 324 9.08 1.51 19.35
N SER A 325 10.27 0.96 19.54
CA SER A 325 10.52 -0.44 19.18
C SER A 325 9.76 -1.38 20.12
N MET A 326 9.50 -2.62 19.66
CA MET A 326 8.91 -3.65 20.52
C MET A 326 9.74 -3.89 21.78
N ASN A 327 11.08 -3.88 21.68
CA ASN A 327 11.96 -4.07 22.84
C ASN A 327 11.77 -2.94 23.87
N THR A 328 11.76 -1.69 23.39
CA THR A 328 11.52 -0.51 24.23
C THR A 328 10.13 -0.53 24.85
N LEU A 329 9.12 -1.01 24.12
CA LEU A 329 7.76 -1.15 24.64
C LEU A 329 7.75 -2.14 25.81
N HIS A 330 8.37 -3.32 25.67
CA HIS A 330 8.44 -4.33 26.73
C HIS A 330 9.18 -3.84 27.98
N GLU A 331 10.25 -3.06 27.83
CA GLU A 331 10.95 -2.44 28.94
C GLU A 331 10.10 -1.39 29.69
N LYS A 332 9.20 -0.73 28.96
CA LYS A 332 8.35 0.35 29.50
C LYS A 332 7.04 -0.15 30.11
N ILE A 333 6.64 -1.39 29.80
CA ILE A 333 5.47 -2.02 30.43
C ILE A 333 5.77 -2.25 31.91
N GLY A 334 5.12 -1.48 32.79
CA GLY A 334 5.27 -1.56 34.25
C GLY A 334 6.32 -0.61 34.84
N ASP A 335 6.99 0.22 34.04
CA ASP A 335 7.90 1.27 34.53
C ASP A 335 7.11 2.53 34.93
N GLU A 336 6.61 2.54 36.17
CA GLU A 336 5.87 3.68 36.74
C GLU A 336 6.73 4.95 36.91
N ALA A 337 8.06 4.84 36.86
CA ALA A 337 8.95 5.96 37.10
C ALA A 337 9.09 6.89 35.88
N LYS A 338 8.84 6.39 34.66
CA LYS A 338 8.83 7.18 33.41
C LYS A 338 7.72 6.67 32.48
N PRO A 339 6.47 7.09 32.70
CA PRO A 339 5.34 6.65 31.89
C PRO A 339 5.51 7.13 30.44
N LEU A 340 5.26 6.23 29.50
CA LEU A 340 5.26 6.55 28.08
C LEU A 340 3.92 7.22 27.74
N GLU A 341 3.97 8.53 27.51
CA GLU A 341 2.80 9.39 27.30
C GLU A 341 3.00 10.28 26.08
N ILE A 342 1.99 10.35 25.22
CA ILE A 342 1.99 11.23 24.05
C ILE A 342 0.62 11.88 23.83
N PRO A 343 0.52 13.01 23.11
CA PRO A 343 -0.76 13.61 22.77
C PRO A 343 -1.66 12.65 21.97
N LEU A 344 -2.97 12.69 22.22
CA LEU A 344 -3.96 11.83 21.53
C LEU A 344 -3.86 11.93 20.00
N GLY A 345 -3.79 13.15 19.46
CA GLY A 345 -3.69 13.36 18.02
C GLY A 345 -2.45 12.71 17.42
N THR A 346 -1.33 12.71 18.16
CA THR A 346 -0.08 12.06 17.75
C THR A 346 -0.21 10.54 17.76
N PHE A 347 -0.80 9.95 18.81
CA PHE A 347 -1.03 8.50 18.89
C PHE A 347 -1.91 8.01 17.73
N VAL A 348 -3.05 8.68 17.51
CA VAL A 348 -4.00 8.33 16.45
C VAL A 348 -3.37 8.48 15.06
N LYS A 349 -2.59 9.55 14.84
CA LYS A 349 -1.84 9.74 13.59
C LYS A 349 -0.91 8.55 13.35
N HIS A 350 -0.09 8.19 14.33
CA HIS A 350 0.85 7.08 14.16
C HIS A 350 0.15 5.73 13.96
N LEU A 351 -0.97 5.49 14.66
CA LEU A 351 -1.73 4.26 14.49
C LEU A 351 -2.28 4.12 13.05
N ARG A 352 -2.78 5.23 12.48
CA ARG A 352 -3.32 5.30 11.11
C ARG A 352 -2.29 4.97 10.03
N MET A 353 -1.02 5.28 10.28
CA MET A 353 0.05 5.09 9.28
C MET A 353 0.19 3.61 8.87
N GLY A 354 0.11 2.66 9.80
CA GLY A 354 0.41 1.27 9.47
C GLY A 354 -0.80 0.39 9.13
N VAL A 355 -0.50 -0.89 8.84
CA VAL A 355 -1.51 -1.93 8.57
C VAL A 355 -2.40 -2.13 9.79
N ILE A 356 -3.71 -2.14 9.56
CA ILE A 356 -4.72 -2.45 10.57
C ILE A 356 -5.40 -3.73 10.11
N LEU A 357 -5.05 -4.83 10.76
CA LEU A 357 -5.63 -6.13 10.49
C LEU A 357 -7.06 -6.16 11.05
N GLN A 358 -7.98 -6.64 10.22
CA GLN A 358 -9.36 -6.92 10.65
C GLN A 358 -9.36 -8.00 11.75
N LYS A 359 -10.42 -7.99 12.58
CA LYS A 359 -10.60 -8.71 13.86
C LYS A 359 -10.31 -10.23 13.84
N GLY A 360 -9.06 -10.69 13.77
CA GLY A 360 -8.75 -12.12 13.70
C GLY A 360 -8.10 -12.60 12.40
N ARG A 361 -7.75 -11.68 11.48
CA ARG A 361 -6.87 -11.98 10.33
C ARG A 361 -5.51 -12.34 10.93
N GLN A 362 -5.05 -13.58 10.73
CA GLN A 362 -3.74 -13.97 11.22
C GLN A 362 -2.70 -13.25 10.36
N ASP A 363 -1.88 -12.41 10.99
CA ASP A 363 -0.65 -11.96 10.38
C ASP A 363 0.20 -13.21 10.04
N GLY A 364 0.69 -13.29 8.81
CA GLY A 364 1.42 -14.44 8.28
C GLY A 364 2.83 -14.59 8.84
N GLY A 365 3.08 -14.07 10.05
CA GLY A 365 4.38 -14.14 10.70
C GLY A 365 4.79 -15.58 10.94
N LYS A 366 6.00 -15.93 10.45
CA LYS A 366 6.69 -17.21 10.64
C LYS A 366 6.46 -17.74 12.06
N GLY A 367 5.61 -18.75 12.16
CA GLY A 367 5.28 -19.44 13.40
C GLY A 367 6.39 -20.41 13.79
N ASP A 368 6.96 -20.15 14.95
CA ASP A 368 7.86 -21.01 15.70
C ASP A 368 7.37 -22.47 15.77
N LYS A 369 8.27 -23.43 15.47
CA LYS A 369 7.96 -24.87 15.39
C LYS A 369 7.96 -25.46 16.79
N GLY A 370 6.78 -25.63 17.38
CA GLY A 370 6.61 -26.37 18.62
C GLY A 370 5.34 -27.24 18.66
N GLY A 371 5.52 -28.57 18.64
CA GLY A 371 4.56 -29.52 19.24
C GLY A 371 3.90 -30.53 18.30
N LYS A 372 4.47 -31.75 18.25
CA LYS A 372 3.86 -32.97 17.69
C LYS A 372 2.84 -33.61 18.66
N GLY A 373 1.80 -34.22 18.10
CA GLY A 373 0.96 -35.27 18.70
C GLY A 373 -0.54 -34.97 18.56
N GLY A 374 -1.46 -35.87 18.19
CA GLY A 374 -1.45 -37.30 17.91
C GLY A 374 -2.82 -37.70 17.30
N LYS A 375 -2.95 -38.99 16.98
CA LYS A 375 -3.93 -39.62 16.05
C LYS A 375 -5.40 -39.66 16.52
N GLY A 376 -6.32 -39.66 15.54
CA GLY A 376 -7.31 -40.75 15.37
C GLY A 376 -8.80 -40.41 15.58
N GLY A 377 -9.61 -40.57 14.52
CA GLY A 377 -11.08 -40.70 14.62
C GLY A 377 -11.82 -40.50 13.29
N LYS A 378 -12.30 -41.59 12.67
CA LYS A 378 -13.13 -41.59 11.45
C LYS A 378 -14.60 -41.32 11.80
N GLY A 379 -15.24 -40.38 11.09
CA GLY A 379 -16.67 -40.05 11.14
C GLY A 379 -17.03 -39.02 10.04
N PRO A 380 -18.31 -38.91 9.63
CA PRO A 380 -18.69 -38.59 8.25
C PRO A 380 -18.37 -37.15 7.82
N VAL A 381 -17.94 -37.03 6.56
CA VAL A 381 -17.50 -35.80 5.89
C VAL A 381 -18.64 -34.78 5.84
N LYS A 382 -18.63 -33.84 6.79
CA LYS A 382 -19.40 -32.58 6.69
C LYS A 382 -18.55 -31.56 5.93
N ARG A 383 -19.19 -30.85 4.99
CA ARG A 383 -18.66 -29.79 4.12
C ARG A 383 -17.95 -28.61 4.80
N ARG A 384 -17.80 -28.61 6.14
CA ARG A 384 -17.03 -27.64 6.95
C ARG A 384 -15.50 -27.83 6.88
N ASN A 385 -15.00 -28.79 6.10
CA ASN A 385 -13.59 -29.16 6.04
C ASN A 385 -12.87 -28.62 4.78
N SER A 386 -13.55 -27.88 3.90
CA SER A 386 -12.94 -27.34 2.68
C SER A 386 -11.95 -26.21 2.99
N PHE A 387 -12.42 -25.22 3.76
CA PHE A 387 -11.66 -24.04 4.15
C PHE A 387 -10.50 -24.29 5.08
N VAL A 388 -10.69 -25.10 6.12
CA VAL A 388 -9.60 -25.45 7.07
C VAL A 388 -8.41 -26.06 6.32
N LEU A 389 -8.68 -26.83 5.27
CA LEU A 389 -7.64 -27.43 4.42
C LEU A 389 -7.05 -26.42 3.42
N ALA A 390 -7.84 -25.49 2.86
CA ALA A 390 -7.32 -24.42 2.00
C ALA A 390 -6.45 -23.43 2.79
N VAL A 391 -6.86 -23.07 4.01
CA VAL A 391 -6.06 -22.30 4.97
C VAL A 391 -4.82 -23.08 5.44
N GLN A 392 -4.91 -24.41 5.58
CA GLN A 392 -3.72 -25.25 5.82
C GLN A 392 -2.78 -25.26 4.61
N ALA A 393 -3.29 -25.31 3.38
CA ALA A 393 -2.48 -25.17 2.18
C ALA A 393 -1.80 -23.79 2.11
N LEU A 394 -2.50 -22.72 2.50
CA LEU A 394 -1.94 -21.37 2.62
C LEU A 394 -0.84 -21.27 3.69
N LYS A 395 -0.99 -22.01 4.80
CA LYS A 395 0.03 -22.14 5.86
C LYS A 395 1.22 -23.00 5.44
N GLN A 396 1.00 -24.03 4.62
CA GLN A 396 2.05 -24.89 4.07
C GLN A 396 2.85 -24.16 2.99
N TYR A 397 2.18 -23.48 2.06
CA TYR A 397 2.80 -22.64 1.03
C TYR A 397 3.70 -21.56 1.66
N LYS A 398 3.22 -20.86 2.71
CA LYS A 398 4.02 -19.86 3.44
C LYS A 398 5.13 -20.47 4.32
N GLY A 399 5.15 -21.78 4.52
CA GLY A 399 6.15 -22.51 5.31
C GLY A 399 7.27 -23.16 4.50
N GLU A 400 7.15 -23.23 3.17
CA GLU A 400 8.09 -23.90 2.28
C GLU A 400 9.10 -22.95 1.59
N GLU A 401 9.06 -21.64 1.85
CA GLU A 401 10.20 -20.75 1.56
C GLU A 401 11.27 -20.83 2.66
N SER A 402 11.97 -21.98 2.74
CA SER A 402 13.40 -22.04 3.02
C SER A 402 14.00 -23.42 2.72
N ASP A 403 15.24 -23.37 2.21
CA ASP A 403 16.29 -24.40 2.28
C ASP A 403 16.32 -25.45 1.15
N ASP A 404 16.75 -25.03 -0.04
CA ASP A 404 17.47 -25.92 -0.97
C ASP A 404 18.56 -25.12 -1.72
N ASP A 405 19.75 -25.06 -1.14
CA ASP A 405 21.02 -24.94 -1.88
C ASP A 405 22.17 -25.44 -0.99
N ASP A 406 22.17 -26.75 -0.73
CA ASP A 406 23.32 -27.47 -0.19
C ASP A 406 23.74 -28.52 -1.22
N MET A 407 24.55 -28.08 -2.20
CA MET A 407 25.21 -28.96 -3.18
C MET A 407 26.48 -29.56 -2.55
N PRO A 408 26.63 -30.89 -2.49
CA PRO A 408 27.85 -31.49 -1.94
C PRO A 408 29.00 -31.48 -2.95
N ALA A 409 30.18 -31.23 -2.40
CA ALA A 409 31.47 -31.28 -3.07
C ALA A 409 31.84 -32.67 -3.64
N GLY A 410 32.34 -32.66 -4.88
CA GLY A 410 33.58 -33.35 -5.27
C GLY A 410 33.51 -34.82 -5.65
N ALA A 411 33.72 -35.10 -6.95
CA ALA A 411 34.43 -36.30 -7.39
C ALA A 411 35.17 -36.08 -8.72
N LYS A 412 36.50 -36.18 -8.64
CA LYS A 412 37.47 -36.28 -9.74
C LYS A 412 37.09 -37.39 -10.74
N LYS A 413 37.34 -37.17 -12.04
CA LYS A 413 38.08 -38.15 -12.85
C LYS A 413 38.74 -37.55 -14.09
N GLU A 414 40.01 -37.90 -14.19
CA GLU A 414 40.99 -37.70 -15.25
C GLU A 414 40.52 -38.14 -16.65
N GLY A 415 40.79 -37.28 -17.63
CA GLY A 415 41.65 -37.57 -18.80
C GLY A 415 41.38 -38.80 -19.69
N LYS A 416 41.04 -38.55 -20.96
CA LYS A 416 41.73 -39.21 -22.08
C LYS A 416 41.63 -38.45 -23.41
N LYS A 417 42.79 -38.33 -24.04
CA LYS A 417 43.10 -37.80 -25.38
C LYS A 417 42.42 -38.58 -26.51
N GLY A 418 42.19 -37.91 -27.64
CA GLY A 418 42.30 -38.48 -29.00
C GLY A 418 41.39 -37.80 -30.03
N LYS A 419 41.85 -36.83 -30.84
CA LYS A 419 42.61 -36.91 -32.12
C LYS A 419 41.71 -36.98 -33.37
N LYS A 420 42.02 -36.08 -34.33
CA LYS A 420 41.60 -35.98 -35.75
C LYS A 420 40.16 -35.45 -35.96
N GLY A 421 39.86 -34.46 -36.78
CA GLY A 421 40.59 -33.83 -37.87
C GLY A 421 39.76 -33.90 -39.15
N LYS A 422 39.12 -32.80 -39.54
CA LYS A 422 39.09 -32.23 -40.89
C LYS A 422 38.37 -30.89 -40.85
#